data_AF-A0A523WGG0-F1
#
_entry.id   AF-A0A523WGG0-F1
#
_cell.length_a   1.000
_cell.length_b   1.000
_cell.length_c   1.000
_cell.angle_alpha   90.00
_cell.angle_beta   90.00
_cell.angle_gamma   90.00
#
_symmetry.space_group_name_H-M   'P 1'
#
loop_
_entity.id
_entity.type
_entity.pdbx_description
1 polymer ?
#
loop_
_entity_poly.entity_id
_entity_poly.type
_entity_poly.pdbx_seq_one_letter_code
_entity_poly.pdbx_strand_id
1 'polypeptide(L)'
;MAEEKYSKKDIPPIDYLSALERVGGDKSFLEELLNLYFEDFSEKYGQLQKAIEQKKFDLIHELGHSLKGSSANLSLTFLQETS
;
A
#
# COMPACT_ATOMS: atom_id res chain seq x y z
N MET A 1 34.04 -1.36 -2.28
CA MET A 1 32.77 -2.11 -2.20
C MET A 1 31.71 -1.17 -2.74
N ALA A 2 31.20 -1.45 -3.93
CA ALA A 2 30.24 -0.57 -4.60
C ALA A 2 28.87 -0.74 -3.94
N GLU A 3 28.30 0.36 -3.47
CA GLU A 3 26.90 0.42 -3.06
C GLU A 3 26.04 0.35 -4.33
N GLU A 4 25.56 -0.84 -4.69
CA GLU A 4 24.54 -1.00 -5.71
C GLU A 4 23.23 -0.39 -5.18
N LYS A 5 22.95 0.84 -5.62
CA LYS A 5 21.65 1.49 -5.39
C LYS A 5 20.60 0.75 -6.22
N TYR A 6 19.88 -0.19 -5.61
CA TYR A 6 18.72 -0.84 -6.22
C TYR A 6 17.74 0.23 -6.71
N SER A 7 17.42 0.18 -8.00
CA SER A 7 16.35 1.00 -8.57
C SER A 7 15.03 0.51 -7.97
N LYS A 8 14.17 1.43 -7.50
CA LYS A 8 12.81 1.12 -6.97
C LYS A 8 11.93 0.26 -7.92
N LYS A 9 12.38 0.02 -9.16
CA LYS A 9 11.70 -0.72 -10.21
C LYS A 9 11.79 -2.24 -10.07
N ASP A 10 12.75 -2.75 -9.29
CA ASP A 10 13.02 -4.19 -9.20
C ASP A 10 12.32 -4.87 -8.01
N ILE A 11 11.67 -4.10 -7.13
CA ILE A 11 10.89 -4.63 -6.01
C ILE A 11 9.48 -4.93 -6.52
N PRO A 12 9.00 -6.18 -6.44
CA PRO A 12 7.64 -6.51 -6.85
C PRO A 12 6.65 -5.72 -5.99
N PRO A 13 5.58 -5.14 -6.57
CA PRO A 13 4.64 -4.28 -5.84
C PRO A 13 3.83 -5.04 -4.78
N ILE A 14 3.79 -6.36 -4.88
CA ILE A 14 3.12 -7.29 -3.98
C ILE A 14 4.02 -8.52 -3.75
N ASP A 15 4.14 -8.95 -2.50
CA ASP A 15 4.55 -10.32 -2.20
C ASP A 15 3.32 -11.24 -2.35
N TYR A 16 3.15 -11.75 -3.56
CA TYR A 16 1.98 -12.53 -3.93
C TYR A 16 1.88 -13.84 -3.15
N LEU A 17 3.00 -14.48 -2.82
CA LEU A 17 2.99 -15.75 -2.07
C LEU A 17 2.52 -15.53 -0.64
N SER A 18 3.06 -14.52 0.04
CA SER A 18 2.62 -14.14 1.38
C SER A 18 1.15 -13.69 1.39
N ALA A 19 0.73 -12.91 0.39
CA ALA A 19 -0.67 -12.49 0.26
C ALA A 19 -1.62 -13.70 0.07
N LEU A 20 -1.23 -14.65 -0.78
CA LEU A 20 -2.01 -15.86 -1.06
C LEU A 20 -2.06 -16.82 0.15
N GLU A 21 -0.98 -16.92 0.93
CA GLU A 21 -0.95 -17.71 2.16
C GLU A 21 -1.93 -17.16 3.22
N ARG A 22 -2.01 -15.84 3.36
CA ARG A 22 -2.93 -15.18 4.33
C ARG A 22 -4.41 -15.46 4.04
N VAL A 23 -4.76 -15.70 2.78
CA VAL A 23 -6.11 -16.08 2.35
C VAL A 23 -6.28 -17.60 2.22
N GLY A 24 -5.33 -18.40 2.71
CA GLY A 24 -5.43 -19.86 2.69
C GLY A 24 -5.32 -20.49 1.30
N GLY A 25 -4.68 -19.81 0.34
CA GLY A 25 -4.56 -20.30 -1.04
C GLY A 25 -5.71 -19.92 -1.96
N ASP A 26 -6.72 -19.20 -1.47
CA ASP A 26 -7.90 -18.81 -2.25
C ASP A 26 -7.60 -17.57 -3.11
N LYS A 27 -7.36 -17.79 -4.40
CA LYS A 27 -7.07 -16.72 -5.37
C LYS A 27 -8.26 -15.80 -5.60
N SER A 28 -9.47 -16.34 -5.64
CA SER A 28 -10.68 -15.53 -5.88
C SER A 28 -10.92 -14.57 -4.72
N PHE A 29 -10.74 -15.07 -3.49
CA PHE A 29 -10.85 -14.21 -2.31
C PHE A 29 -9.75 -13.14 -2.25
N LEU A 30 -8.51 -13.47 -2.66
CA LEU A 30 -7.45 -12.46 -2.80
C LEU A 30 -7.81 -11.37 -3.81
N GLU A 31 -8.39 -11.74 -4.96
CA GLU A 31 -8.83 -10.78 -5.98
C GLU A 31 -9.94 -9.87 -5.45
N GLU A 32 -10.92 -10.41 -4.71
CA GLU A 32 -11.97 -9.62 -4.05
C GLU A 32 -11.38 -8.62 -3.04
N LEU A 33 -10.44 -9.06 -2.20
CA LEU A 33 -9.77 -8.19 -1.23
C LEU A 33 -8.95 -7.08 -1.91
N LEU A 34 -8.25 -7.40 -3.01
CA LEU A 34 -7.50 -6.41 -3.78
C LEU A 34 -8.42 -5.37 -4.42
N ASN A 35 -9.59 -5.78 -4.94
CA ASN A 35 -10.57 -4.85 -5.49
C ASN A 35 -11.10 -3.90 -4.43
N LEU A 36 -11.50 -4.41 -3.26
CA LEU A 36 -11.94 -3.58 -2.13
C LEU A 36 -10.84 -2.60 -1.68
N TYR A 37 -9.59 -3.07 -1.65
CA TYR A 37 -8.45 -2.22 -1.34
C TYR A 37 -8.26 -1.11 -2.38
N PHE A 38 -8.36 -1.39 -3.68
CA PHE A 38 -8.16 -0.36 -4.70
C PHE A 38 -9.25 0.73 -4.67
N GLU A 39 -10.49 0.35 -4.38
CA GLU A 39 -11.59 1.30 -4.19
C GLU A 39 -11.30 2.23 -3.01
N ASP A 40 -10.96 1.66 -1.85
CA ASP A 40 -10.64 2.40 -0.63
C ASP A 40 -9.38 3.27 -0.79
N PHE A 41 -8.34 2.73 -1.43
CA PHE A 41 -7.11 3.45 -1.72
C PHE A 41 -7.38 4.68 -2.59
N SER A 42 -8.18 4.53 -3.65
CA SER A 42 -8.49 5.63 -4.56
C SER A 42 -9.20 6.77 -3.83
N GLU A 43 -10.15 6.45 -2.94
CA GLU A 43 -10.84 7.45 -2.13
C GLU A 43 -9.86 8.17 -1.18
N LYS A 44 -9.13 7.40 -0.35
CA LYS A 44 -8.19 7.95 0.63
C LYS A 44 -7.05 8.72 -0.01
N TYR A 45 -6.57 8.30 -1.18
CA TYR A 45 -5.55 9.02 -1.94
C TYR A 45 -6.07 10.37 -2.42
N GLY A 46 -7.31 10.44 -2.94
CA GLY A 46 -7.94 11.72 -3.29
C GLY A 46 -8.11 12.65 -2.08
N GLN A 47 -8.44 12.10 -0.90
CA GLN A 47 -8.50 12.88 0.34
C GLN A 47 -7.11 13.37 0.77
N LEU A 48 -6.08 12.53 0.62
CA LEU A 48 -4.70 12.87 0.96
C LEU A 48 -4.19 14.03 0.08
N GLN A 49 -4.46 13.99 -1.22
CA GLN A 49 -4.11 15.08 -2.14
C GLN A 49 -4.73 16.40 -1.71
N LYS A 50 -6.03 16.41 -1.36
CA LYS A 50 -6.73 17.60 -0.84
C LYS A 50 -6.15 18.07 0.50
N ALA A 51 -5.78 17.15 1.38
CA ALA A 51 -5.18 17.47 2.66
C ALA A 51 -3.80 18.14 2.48
N ILE A 52 -3.01 17.68 1.50
CA ILE A 52 -1.73 18.29 1.11
C ILE A 52 -1.94 19.73 0.61
N GLU A 53 -2.87 19.94 -0.32
CA GLU A 53 -3.19 21.28 -0.84
C GLU A 53 -3.61 22.25 0.26
N GLN A 54 -4.37 21.74 1.25
CA GLN A 54 -4.87 22.52 2.38
C GLN A 54 -3.89 22.58 3.57
N LYS A 55 -2.71 21.96 3.47
CA LYS A 55 -1.71 21.87 4.54
C LYS A 55 -2.28 21.33 5.87
N LYS A 56 -3.22 20.38 5.79
CA LYS A 56 -3.82 19.72 6.96
C LYS A 56 -2.92 18.58 7.44
N PHE A 57 -1.81 18.91 8.10
CA PHE A 57 -0.76 17.95 8.46
C PHE A 57 -1.24 16.75 9.29
N ASP A 58 -2.14 16.96 10.25
CA ASP A 58 -2.70 15.85 11.05
C ASP A 58 -3.46 14.85 10.17
N LEU A 59 -4.26 15.36 9.23
CA LEU A 59 -5.02 14.53 8.30
C LEU A 59 -4.10 13.82 7.28
N ILE A 60 -3.02 14.49 6.84
CA ILE A 60 -2.00 13.87 5.99
C ILE A 60 -1.37 12.68 6.71
N HIS A 61 -1.01 12.85 7.99
CA HIS A 61 -0.43 11.78 8.81
C HIS A 61 -1.42 10.63 9.00
N GLU A 62 -2.68 10.91 9.37
CA GLU A 62 -3.71 9.89 9.56
C GLU A 62 -3.99 9.08 8.28
N LEU A 63 -4.20 9.77 7.15
CA LEU A 63 -4.45 9.13 5.87
C LEU A 63 -3.24 8.32 5.41
N GLY A 64 -2.03 8.86 5.55
CA GLY A 64 -0.79 8.15 5.24
C GLY A 64 -0.61 6.88 6.08
N HIS A 65 -0.87 6.97 7.39
CA HIS A 65 -0.82 5.81 8.29
C HIS A 65 -1.85 4.74 7.91
N SER A 66 -3.07 5.16 7.58
CA SER A 66 -4.15 4.25 7.17
C SER A 66 -3.84 3.54 5.84
N LEU A 67 -3.37 4.28 4.84
CA LEU A 67 -2.95 3.74 3.54
C LEU A 67 -1.76 2.76 3.69
N LYS A 68 -0.80 3.07 4.56
CA LYS A 68 0.32 2.19 4.89
C LYS A 68 -0.16 0.89 5.54
N GLY A 69 -1.05 0.99 6.54
CA GLY A 69 -1.57 -0.16 7.26
C GLY A 69 -2.36 -1.12 6.38
N SER A 70 -3.27 -0.58 5.56
CA SER A 70 -4.06 -1.37 4.59
C SER A 70 -3.17 -2.04 3.54
N SER A 71 -2.15 -1.33 3.02
CA SER A 71 -1.15 -1.89 2.10
C SER A 71 -0.38 -3.07 2.72
N ALA A 72 0.11 -2.88 3.96
CA ALA A 72 0.87 -3.89 4.67
C ALA A 72 0.05 -5.17 4.94
N ASN A 73 -1.25 -5.04 5.21
CA ASN A 73 -2.12 -6.19 5.47
C ASN A 73 -2.26 -7.12 4.24
N LEU A 74 -2.11 -6.56 3.04
CA LEU A 74 -2.17 -7.28 1.76
C LEU A 74 -0.79 -7.61 1.17
N SER A 75 0.26 -7.47 1.97
CA SER A 75 1.66 -7.69 1.54
C SER A 75 2.05 -6.83 0.33
N LEU A 76 1.52 -5.61 0.23
CA LEU A 76 1.90 -4.61 -0.76
C LEU A 76 3.17 -3.90 -0.28
N THR A 77 4.32 -4.49 -0.62
CA THR A 77 5.65 -4.21 -0.05
C THR A 77 6.18 -2.81 -0.37
N PHE A 78 5.69 -2.16 -1.44
CA PHE A 78 6.18 -0.84 -1.85
C PHE A 78 5.75 0.32 -0.94
N LEU A 79 4.55 0.23 -0.33
CA LEU A 79 4.00 1.29 0.52
C LEU A 79 4.38 1.17 2.00
N GLN A 80 5.03 0.06 2.37
CA GLN A 80 5.37 -0.25 3.75
C GLN A 80 6.56 0.59 4.29
N GLU A 81 7.42 1.12 3.43
CA GLU A 81 8.67 1.79 3.82
C GLU A 81 8.59 3.30 4.05
N THR A 82 7.42 3.93 3.92
CA THR A 82 7.33 5.38 4.18
C THR A 82 7.20 5.60 5.69
N SER A 83 8.33 5.92 6.35
CA SER A 83 8.44 6.36 7.75
C SER A 83 9.06 7.74 7.80
#